data_AF-A0A2V8F415-F1
#
_entry.id   AF-A0A2V8F415-F1
#
_cell.length_a   1.000
_cell.length_b   1.000
_cell.length_c   1.000
_cell.angle_alpha   90.00
_cell.angle_beta   90.00
_cell.angle_gamma   90.00
#
_symmetry.space_group_name_H-M   'P 1'
#
loop_
_entity.id
_entity.type
_entity.pdbx_description
1 polymer ?
#
loop_
_entity_poly.entity_id
_entity_poly.type
_entity_poly.pdbx_seq_one_letter_code
_entity_poly.pdbx_strand_id
1 'polypeptide(L)'
;MFEVTHRAFTRPFDVFVTSERVRAFKPERWHFRAFELITGVARHDWVHVGSSAYRDVGPARAFGLTPLWLDCRERGGSGRFSSVRVASRADVSRAIDALLERDEVRLPALQ
;
A
#
# COMPACT_ATOMS: atom_id res chain seq x y z
N MET A 1 -15.02 -13.70 -9.81
CA MET A 1 -15.09 -13.34 -8.37
C MET A 1 -14.78 -11.86 -8.12
N PHE A 2 -13.73 -11.27 -8.71
CA PHE A 2 -13.43 -9.83 -8.59
C PHE A 2 -14.51 -8.91 -9.20
N GLU A 3 -14.94 -9.17 -10.44
CA GLU A 3 -15.95 -8.36 -11.14
C GLU A 3 -17.25 -8.11 -10.34
N VAL A 4 -17.72 -9.13 -9.62
CA VAL A 4 -18.91 -9.02 -8.77
C VAL A 4 -18.65 -8.08 -7.58
N THR A 5 -17.48 -8.21 -6.95
CA THR A 5 -17.08 -7.34 -5.82
C THR A 5 -16.79 -5.91 -6.27
N HIS A 6 -16.18 -5.72 -7.45
CA HIS A 6 -15.86 -4.40 -8.00
C HIS A 6 -17.12 -3.55 -8.18
N ARG A 7 -18.21 -4.15 -8.68
CA ARG A 7 -19.50 -3.46 -8.89
C ARG A 7 -20.17 -2.97 -7.60
N ALA A 8 -19.76 -3.49 -6.44
CA ALA A 8 -20.32 -3.07 -5.15
C ALA A 8 -19.64 -1.80 -4.58
N PHE A 9 -18.50 -1.36 -5.15
CA PHE A 9 -17.85 -0.14 -4.70
C PHE A 9 -18.54 1.10 -5.29
N THR A 10 -18.77 2.10 -4.44
CA THR A 10 -19.42 3.37 -4.81
C THR A 10 -18.45 4.39 -5.42
N ARG A 11 -17.14 4.10 -5.37
CA ARG A 11 -16.08 4.92 -5.96
C ARG A 11 -15.28 4.06 -6.94
N PRO A 12 -14.95 4.59 -8.13
CA PRO A 12 -14.13 3.86 -9.09
C PRO A 12 -12.69 3.73 -8.59
N PHE A 13 -12.02 2.66 -9.00
CA PHE A 13 -10.57 2.54 -8.94
C PHE A 13 -10.00 2.79 -10.33
N ASP A 14 -8.97 3.64 -10.43
CA ASP A 14 -8.33 3.92 -11.73
C ASP A 14 -7.62 2.69 -12.29
N VAL A 15 -7.03 1.88 -11.39
CA VAL A 15 -6.30 0.65 -11.73
C VAL A 15 -6.61 -0.43 -10.71
N PHE A 16 -6.75 -1.66 -11.21
CA PHE A 16 -6.85 -2.86 -10.37
C PHE A 16 -5.86 -3.95 -10.83
N VAL A 17 -5.23 -4.61 -9.85
CA VAL A 17 -4.35 -5.75 -10.05
C VAL A 17 -4.85 -6.89 -9.19
N THR A 18 -5.21 -8.00 -9.83
CA THR A 18 -5.79 -9.18 -9.17
C THR A 18 -4.82 -10.35 -9.21
N SER A 19 -4.96 -11.27 -8.25
CA SER A 19 -4.18 -12.54 -8.22
C SER A 19 -4.38 -13.38 -9.47
N GLU A 20 -5.57 -13.34 -10.07
CA GLU A 20 -5.88 -14.01 -11.33
C GLU A 20 -5.03 -13.45 -12.48
N ARG A 21 -4.93 -12.11 -12.58
CA ARG A 21 -4.15 -11.44 -13.63
C ARG A 21 -2.65 -11.69 -13.49
N VAL A 22 -2.13 -11.69 -12.26
CA VAL A 22 -0.68 -11.90 -12.02
C VAL A 22 -0.30 -13.36 -11.76
N ARG A 23 -1.28 -14.28 -11.74
CA ARG A 23 -1.11 -15.72 -11.46
C ARG A 23 -0.32 -16.01 -10.17
N ALA A 24 -0.50 -15.16 -9.17
CA ALA A 24 0.23 -15.24 -7.90
C ALA A 24 -0.63 -14.69 -6.76
N PHE A 25 -0.32 -15.10 -5.53
CA PHE A 25 -0.94 -14.56 -4.31
C PHE A 25 0.11 -13.84 -3.47
N LYS A 26 -0.34 -12.87 -2.68
CA LYS A 26 0.49 -12.31 -1.60
C LYS A 26 0.93 -13.43 -0.64
N PRO A 27 2.17 -13.42 -0.14
CA PRO A 27 3.11 -12.31 -0.07
C PRO A 27 4.05 -12.13 -1.28
N GLU A 28 3.83 -12.84 -2.39
CA GLU A 28 4.66 -12.66 -3.57
C GLU A 28 4.56 -11.23 -4.12
N ARG A 29 5.68 -10.72 -4.65
CA ARG A 29 5.82 -9.32 -5.08
C ARG A 29 5.15 -8.98 -6.41
N TRP A 30 4.48 -9.93 -7.05
CA TRP A 30 3.97 -9.78 -8.42
C TRP A 30 2.88 -8.72 -8.55
N HIS A 31 2.04 -8.54 -7.53
CA HIS A 31 1.08 -7.44 -7.52
C HIS A 31 1.78 -6.08 -7.52
N PHE A 32 2.89 -5.93 -6.80
CA PHE A 32 3.63 -4.67 -6.77
C PHE A 32 4.28 -4.38 -8.12
N ARG A 33 4.95 -5.37 -8.71
CA ARG A 33 5.57 -5.24 -10.03
C ARG A 33 4.55 -4.92 -11.11
N ALA A 34 3.42 -5.62 -11.12
CA ALA A 34 2.38 -5.37 -12.12
C ALA A 34 1.80 -3.97 -11.99
N PHE A 35 1.57 -3.47 -10.76
CA PHE A 35 1.11 -2.10 -10.55
C PHE A 35 2.16 -1.08 -11.03
N GLU A 36 3.43 -1.23 -10.64
CA GLU A 36 4.54 -0.37 -11.09
C GLU A 36 4.63 -0.31 -12.62
N LEU A 37 4.47 -1.45 -13.31
CA LEU A 37 4.49 -1.52 -14.77
C LEU A 37 3.28 -0.85 -15.43
N ILE A 38 2.10 -0.93 -14.81
CA ILE A 38 0.87 -0.35 -15.37
C ILE A 38 0.84 1.17 -15.19
N THR A 39 1.28 1.66 -14.02
CA THR A 39 1.15 3.08 -13.67
C THR A 39 2.42 3.89 -13.96
N GLY A 40 3.59 3.26 -14.00
CA GLY A 40 4.87 3.95 -14.06
C GLY A 40 5.20 4.75 -12.78
N VAL A 41 4.46 4.54 -11.69
CA VAL A 41 4.61 5.31 -10.44
C VAL A 41 6.02 5.13 -9.86
N ALA A 42 6.62 6.22 -9.40
CA ALA A 42 7.85 6.13 -8.63
C ALA A 42 7.55 5.55 -7.24
N ARG A 43 8.44 4.71 -6.71
CA ARG A 43 8.21 4.02 -5.43
C ARG A 43 8.06 4.97 -4.23
N HIS A 44 8.64 6.16 -4.31
CA HIS A 44 8.54 7.18 -3.27
C HIS A 44 7.17 7.88 -3.25
N ASP A 45 6.54 8.02 -4.42
CA ASP A 45 5.15 8.53 -4.57
C ASP A 45 4.09 7.46 -4.29
N TRP A 46 4.49 6.28 -3.80
CA TRP A 46 3.60 5.14 -3.62
C TRP A 46 3.49 4.70 -2.16
N VAL A 47 2.36 5.08 -1.55
CA VAL A 47 1.93 4.53 -0.25
C VAL A 47 1.16 3.23 -0.44
N HIS A 48 1.65 2.14 0.16
CA HIS A 48 0.95 0.85 0.17
C HIS A 48 0.18 0.63 1.47
N VAL A 49 -1.15 0.67 1.39
CA VAL A 49 -2.03 0.39 2.55
C VAL A 49 -2.43 -1.08 2.59
N GLY A 50 -2.26 -1.73 3.75
CA GLY A 50 -2.70 -3.11 3.95
C GLY A 50 -3.00 -3.42 5.41
N SER A 51 -3.77 -4.50 5.65
CA SER A 51 -4.17 -4.89 7.02
C SER A 51 -3.40 -6.08 7.57
N SER A 52 -2.66 -6.80 6.72
CA SER A 52 -1.81 -7.90 7.12
C SER A 52 -0.34 -7.47 7.17
N ALA A 53 0.28 -7.58 8.35
CA ALA A 53 1.72 -7.37 8.48
C ALA A 53 2.53 -8.31 7.57
N TYR A 54 2.12 -9.58 7.47
CA TYR A 54 2.81 -10.61 6.68
C TYR A 54 2.54 -10.54 5.17
N ARG A 55 1.28 -10.34 4.75
CA ARG A 55 0.92 -10.37 3.32
C ARG A 55 1.08 -9.03 2.61
N ASP A 56 0.94 -7.91 3.34
CA ASP A 56 0.90 -6.57 2.74
C ASP A 56 2.14 -5.76 3.13
N VAL A 57 2.33 -5.52 4.43
CA VAL A 57 3.30 -4.53 4.95
C VAL A 57 4.75 -4.97 4.75
N GLY A 58 5.09 -6.19 5.19
CA GLY A 58 6.45 -6.73 5.06
C GLY A 58 6.91 -6.81 3.60
N PRO A 59 6.11 -7.41 2.69
CA PRO A 59 6.44 -7.46 1.27
C PRO A 59 6.53 -6.09 0.60
N ALA A 60 5.65 -5.14 0.92
CA ALA A 60 5.71 -3.78 0.37
C ALA A 60 6.99 -3.05 0.79
N ARG A 61 7.38 -3.18 2.08
CA ARG A 61 8.65 -2.63 2.57
C ARG A 61 9.84 -3.28 1.87
N ALA A 62 9.84 -4.61 1.73
CA ALA A 62 10.91 -5.33 1.04
C ALA A 62 11.02 -4.94 -0.45
N PHE A 63 9.93 -4.46 -1.05
CA PHE A 63 9.90 -3.92 -2.40
C PHE A 63 10.37 -2.46 -2.50
N GLY A 64 10.55 -1.78 -1.36
CA GLY A 64 11.00 -0.38 -1.28
C GLY A 64 9.86 0.65 -1.33
N LEU A 65 8.63 0.25 -1.02
CA LEU A 65 7.48 1.14 -0.92
C LEU A 65 7.37 1.75 0.48
N THR A 66 6.49 2.75 0.62
CA THR A 66 6.08 3.32 1.91
C THR A 66 4.84 2.58 2.44
N PRO A 67 4.97 1.60 3.36
CA PRO A 67 3.81 0.88 3.86
C PRO A 67 3.07 1.63 4.97
N LEU A 68 1.74 1.64 4.88
CA LEU A 68 0.82 2.03 5.94
C LEU A 68 0.04 0.80 6.40
N TRP A 69 0.17 0.46 7.67
CA TRP A 69 -0.50 -0.69 8.27
C TRP A 69 -1.82 -0.29 8.92
N LEU A 70 -2.93 -0.75 8.33
CA LEU A 70 -4.27 -0.62 8.90
C LEU A 70 -4.58 -1.79 9.84
N ASP A 71 -4.42 -1.59 11.15
CA ASP A 71 -4.63 -2.60 12.18
C ASP A 71 -5.92 -2.37 12.98
N CYS A 72 -7.08 -2.57 12.34
CA CYS A 72 -8.40 -2.38 12.96
C CYS A 72 -8.76 -3.39 14.04
N ARG A 73 -7.94 -4.43 14.26
CA ARG A 73 -8.21 -5.48 15.24
C ARG A 73 -7.24 -5.42 16.40
N GLU A 74 -6.45 -4.35 16.49
CA GLU A 74 -5.44 -4.15 17.51
C GLU A 74 -4.63 -5.42 17.73
N ARG A 75 -4.25 -6.11 16.65
CA ARG A 75 -3.54 -7.39 16.70
C ARG A 75 -2.07 -7.19 17.10
N GLY A 76 -1.83 -6.25 18.01
CA GLY A 76 -0.54 -5.75 18.43
C GLY A 76 0.46 -6.89 18.60
N GLY A 77 1.53 -6.79 17.84
CA GLY A 77 2.74 -7.57 17.96
C GLY A 77 3.92 -6.61 17.75
N SER A 78 4.79 -6.52 18.73
CA SER A 78 6.01 -5.73 18.67
C SER A 78 6.95 -6.24 17.58
N GLY A 79 7.44 -5.32 16.73
CA GLY A 79 8.81 -5.39 16.24
C GLY A 79 9.02 -5.86 14.80
N ARG A 80 9.21 -4.89 13.89
CA ARG A 80 10.42 -4.69 13.04
C ARG A 80 10.14 -3.96 11.73
N PHE A 81 8.89 -3.77 11.35
CA PHE A 81 8.56 -2.91 10.20
C PHE A 81 8.34 -1.50 10.73
N SER A 82 9.24 -0.55 10.42
CA SER A 82 9.04 0.87 10.76
C SER A 82 7.95 1.49 9.86
N SER A 83 6.75 0.92 9.89
CA SER A 83 5.57 1.36 9.13
C SER A 83 4.71 2.29 9.98
N VAL A 84 4.06 3.26 9.35
CA VAL A 84 2.97 4.02 9.99
C VAL A 84 1.82 3.05 10.25
N ARG A 85 1.37 2.98 11.50
CA ARG A 85 0.24 2.14 11.92
C ARG A 85 -0.97 3.02 12.19
N VAL A 86 -2.11 2.63 11.65
CA VAL A 86 -3.40 3.29 11.85
C VAL A 86 -4.40 2.24 12.35
N ALA A 87 -5.07 2.51 13.46
CA ALA A 87 -6.08 1.60 14.02
C ALA A 87 -7.46 1.79 13.38
N SER A 88 -7.76 3.00 12.88
CA SER A 88 -9.06 3.36 12.33
C SER A 88 -9.03 3.49 10.80
N ARG A 89 -10.10 3.02 10.14
CA ARG A 89 -10.29 3.27 8.70
C ARG A 89 -10.47 4.75 8.37
N ALA A 90 -11.05 5.51 9.31
CA ALA A 90 -11.29 6.94 9.12
C ALA A 90 -9.99 7.75 9.04
N ASP A 91 -8.93 7.27 9.68
CA ASP A 91 -7.66 7.98 9.77
C ASP A 91 -6.71 7.65 8.62
N VAL A 92 -7.06 6.69 7.74
CA VAL A 92 -6.20 6.23 6.65
C VAL A 92 -5.87 7.36 5.68
N SER A 93 -6.86 8.15 5.25
CA SER A 93 -6.64 9.25 4.30
C SER A 93 -5.65 10.26 4.85
N ARG A 94 -5.90 10.75 6.08
CA ARG A 94 -5.02 11.70 6.77
C ARG A 94 -3.59 11.18 6.91
N ALA A 95 -3.44 9.88 7.17
CA ALA A 95 -2.12 9.27 7.31
C ALA A 95 -1.41 9.09 5.95
N ILE A 96 -2.13 8.92 4.84
CA ILE A 96 -1.56 8.94 3.50
C ILE A 96 -1.05 10.35 3.17
N ASP A 97 -1.88 11.38 3.41
CA ASP A 97 -1.52 12.78 3.13
C ASP A 97 -0.23 13.16 3.86
N ALA A 98 -0.17 12.88 5.17
CA ALA A 98 1.02 13.13 5.98
C ALA A 98 2.27 12.33 5.56
N LEU A 99 2.11 11.19 4.88
CA LEU A 99 3.23 10.39 4.36
C LEU A 99 3.78 10.97 3.06
N LEU A 100 2.91 11.48 2.19
CA LEU A 100 3.29 12.08 0.92
C LEU A 100 3.95 13.46 1.15
N GLU A 101 3.38 14.29 2.03
CA GLU A 101 3.95 15.59 2.42
C GLU A 101 5.35 15.46 3.04
N ARG A 102 5.63 14.36 3.74
CA ARG A 102 6.95 14.10 4.35
C ARG A 102 8.06 13.83 3.33
N ASP A 103 7.71 13.31 2.17
CA ASP A 103 8.69 13.03 1.12
C ASP A 103 9.01 14.29 0.30
N GLU A 104 8.01 15.15 0.07
CA GLU A 104 8.22 16.46 -0.59
C GLU A 104 9.24 17.34 0.17
N VAL A 105 9.24 17.31 1.50
CA VAL A 105 10.19 18.07 2.34
C VAL A 105 11.61 17.49 2.30
N ARG A 106 11.79 16.25 1.82
CA ARG A 106 13.11 15.58 1.75
C ARG A 106 13.96 15.99 0.54
N LEU A 107 13.43 16.81 -0.37
CA LEU A 107 14.17 17.38 -1.50
C LEU A 107 14.54 18.86 -1.27
N PRO A 108 15.75 19.21 -0.81
CA PRO A 108 16.44 20.33 -1.40
C PRO A 108 16.99 19.87 -2.76
N ALA A 109 16.67 20.61 -3.81
CA ALA A 109 17.23 20.41 -5.13
C ALA A 109 18.76 20.28 -5.04
N LEU A 110 19.31 19.21 -5.60
CA LEU A 110 20.74 19.16 -5.90
C LEU A 110 20.99 20.17 -7.03
N GLN A 111 21.75 21.22 -6.70
CA GLN A 111 22.49 22.05 -7.64
C GLN A 111 23.59 21.25 -8.32
#